data_AF-A0A9W6CS16-F1
#
_entry.id   AF-A0A9W6CS16-F1
#
_cell.length_a   1.000
_cell.length_b   1.000
_cell.length_c   1.000
_cell.angle_alpha   90.00
_cell.angle_beta   90.00
_cell.angle_gamma   90.00
#
_symmetry.space_group_name_H-M   'P 1'
#
loop_
_entity.id
_entity.type
_entity.pdbx_description
1 polymer ?
#
loop_
_entity_poly.entity_id
_entity_poly.type
_entity_poly.pdbx_seq_one_letter_code
_entity_poly.pdbx_strand_id
1 'polypeptide(L)'
;MTRTRARGVLALVATAAVAWSLAGCAAGPDLDTATGETLQAGVAEVAQRSDEGDLAGAMAALDLLEEELAAASDDGRIDDDREAEVREAIALVRTDLESALADEQAAEEAAAAAAAEAAAEEAAETSADTGGDQASDDNSGPGNNNGNGNGNSGRGNNNGNGNGD
;
A
#
# COMPACT_ATOMS: atom_id res chain seq x y z
N MET A 1 53.99 -34.63 -19.75
CA MET A 1 52.60 -34.97 -20.10
C MET A 1 51.72 -34.48 -18.96
N THR A 2 51.29 -33.20 -18.97
CA THR A 2 49.92 -32.76 -19.39
C THR A 2 48.84 -33.52 -18.59
N ARG A 3 47.99 -32.89 -17.77
CA ARG A 3 47.09 -31.78 -18.13
C ARG A 3 46.69 -30.94 -16.91
N THR A 4 46.98 -29.65 -16.99
CA THR A 4 46.27 -28.54 -16.34
C THR A 4 44.97 -28.22 -17.11
N ARG A 5 44.09 -27.43 -16.46
CA ARG A 5 42.91 -26.68 -17.00
C ARG A 5 41.61 -27.51 -17.07
N ALA A 6 40.44 -27.05 -16.64
CA ALA A 6 39.96 -25.68 -16.45
C ALA A 6 38.89 -25.64 -15.35
N ARG A 7 39.09 -24.79 -14.33
CA ARG A 7 38.03 -24.24 -13.47
C ARG A 7 38.19 -22.73 -13.55
N GLY A 8 37.29 -22.05 -14.23
CA GLY A 8 37.29 -20.60 -14.32
C GLY A 8 37.01 -20.06 -15.71
N VAL A 9 35.75 -20.17 -16.18
CA VAL A 9 35.23 -19.36 -17.31
C VAL A 9 33.76 -18.94 -17.05
N LEU A 10 33.29 -18.88 -15.79
CA LEU A 10 31.88 -18.58 -15.49
C LEU A 10 31.71 -17.33 -14.63
N ALA A 11 32.54 -16.30 -14.87
CA ALA A 11 32.45 -15.01 -14.19
C ALA A 11 32.66 -13.81 -15.13
N LEU A 12 32.54 -14.00 -16.45
CA LEU A 12 32.82 -12.95 -17.45
C LEU A 12 31.65 -12.67 -18.41
N VAL A 13 30.49 -13.29 -18.18
CA VAL A 13 29.27 -13.03 -18.99
C VAL A 13 28.36 -12.01 -18.30
N ALA A 14 28.42 -11.89 -16.97
CA ALA A 14 27.57 -10.96 -16.22
C ALA A 14 27.93 -9.47 -16.41
N THR A 15 29.16 -9.15 -16.82
CA THR A 15 29.58 -7.76 -17.08
C THR A 15 29.24 -7.27 -18.47
N ALA A 16 28.95 -8.17 -19.44
CA ALA A 16 28.56 -7.77 -20.79
C ALA A 16 27.10 -7.30 -20.86
N ALA A 17 26.21 -7.84 -20.01
CA ALA A 17 24.81 -7.41 -19.94
C ALA A 17 24.66 -5.98 -19.38
N VAL A 18 25.51 -5.61 -18.40
CA VAL A 18 25.51 -4.26 -17.81
C VAL A 18 26.10 -3.22 -18.78
N ALA A 19 27.02 -3.62 -19.65
CA ALA A 19 27.59 -2.70 -20.65
C ALA A 19 26.61 -2.35 -21.77
N TRP A 20 25.62 -3.22 -22.07
CA TRP A 20 24.56 -2.93 -23.03
C TRP A 20 23.48 -2.01 -22.46
N SER A 21 23.15 -2.12 -21.18
CA SER A 21 22.20 -1.21 -20.53
C SER A 21 22.76 0.21 -20.33
N LEU A 22 24.09 0.38 -20.19
CA LEU A 22 24.70 1.71 -20.18
C LEU A 22 24.83 2.35 -21.57
N ALA A 23 24.86 1.56 -22.66
CA ALA A 23 24.85 2.10 -24.02
C ALA A 23 23.52 2.75 -24.39
N GLY A 24 22.42 2.33 -23.75
CA GLY A 24 21.13 3.02 -23.82
C GLY A 24 21.09 4.31 -23.01
N CYS A 25 21.93 4.47 -21.98
CA CYS A 25 21.92 5.67 -21.13
C CYS A 25 22.93 6.74 -21.57
N ALA A 26 23.89 6.42 -22.43
CA ALA A 26 24.75 7.42 -23.06
C ALA A 26 24.07 7.95 -24.34
N ALA A 27 24.06 9.28 -24.53
CA ALA A 27 23.55 9.92 -25.74
C ALA A 27 24.18 9.27 -26.98
N GLY A 28 23.37 8.49 -27.71
CA GLY A 28 23.73 7.93 -29.00
C GLY A 28 23.59 8.99 -30.10
N PRO A 29 24.01 8.71 -31.34
CA PRO A 29 23.75 9.61 -32.47
C PRO A 29 22.24 9.87 -32.70
N ASP A 30 21.40 9.01 -32.15
CA ASP A 30 19.94 8.99 -32.32
C ASP A 30 19.17 9.68 -31.17
N LEU A 31 19.89 10.28 -30.21
CA LEU A 31 19.29 11.02 -29.08
C LEU A 31 20.05 12.33 -28.85
N ASP A 32 19.33 13.45 -28.95
CA ASP A 32 19.90 14.75 -28.59
C ASP A 32 20.33 14.79 -27.11
N THR A 33 21.46 15.45 -26.83
CA THR A 33 22.07 15.44 -25.49
C THR A 33 21.16 16.07 -24.43
N ALA A 34 20.49 17.19 -24.74
CA ALA A 34 19.61 17.86 -23.79
C ALA A 34 18.36 17.03 -23.50
N THR A 35 17.85 16.32 -24.53
CA THR A 35 16.76 15.36 -24.37
C THR A 35 17.19 14.20 -23.47
N GLY A 36 18.38 13.65 -23.68
CA GLY A 36 18.94 12.60 -22.83
C GLY A 36 19.06 13.01 -21.35
N GLU A 37 19.56 14.22 -21.08
CA GLU A 37 19.65 14.75 -19.71
C GLU A 37 18.27 14.89 -19.05
N THR A 38 17.27 15.35 -19.82
CA THR A 38 15.89 15.51 -19.32
C THR A 38 15.26 14.17 -18.98
N LEU A 39 15.38 13.17 -19.86
CA LEU A 39 14.86 11.82 -19.60
C LEU A 39 15.57 11.16 -18.40
N GLN A 40 16.90 11.33 -18.28
CA GLN A 40 17.66 10.84 -17.13
C GLN A 40 17.22 11.49 -15.81
N ALA A 41 16.97 12.80 -15.82
CA ALA A 41 16.45 13.51 -14.65
C ALA A 41 15.06 13.00 -14.25
N GLY A 42 14.18 12.73 -15.22
CA GLY A 42 12.87 12.14 -14.95
C GLY A 42 12.95 10.75 -14.31
N VAL A 43 13.84 9.88 -14.80
CA VAL A 43 14.08 8.56 -14.19
C VAL A 43 14.63 8.70 -12.76
N ALA A 44 15.54 9.64 -12.52
CA ALA A 44 16.07 9.90 -11.18
C ALA A 44 14.97 10.37 -10.20
N GLU A 45 14.06 11.23 -10.66
CA GLU A 45 12.92 11.69 -9.85
C GLU A 45 11.97 10.54 -9.48
N VAL A 46 11.62 9.67 -10.44
CA VAL A 46 10.79 8.47 -10.17
C VAL A 46 11.45 7.59 -9.11
N ALA A 47 12.75 7.33 -9.26
CA ALA A 47 13.51 6.52 -8.31
C ALA A 47 13.57 7.16 -6.92
N GLN A 48 13.81 8.48 -6.84
CA GLN A 48 13.86 9.20 -5.56
C GLN A 48 12.51 9.12 -4.83
N ARG A 49 11.40 9.40 -5.51
CA ARG A 49 10.07 9.30 -4.90
C ARG A 49 9.73 7.89 -4.44
N SER A 50 10.16 6.89 -5.21
CA SER A 50 9.97 5.48 -4.84
C SER A 50 10.75 5.12 -3.56
N ASP A 51 11.98 5.62 -3.41
CA ASP A 51 12.80 5.41 -2.20
C ASP A 51 12.22 6.16 -0.97
N GLU A 52 11.61 7.32 -1.20
CA GLU A 52 10.89 8.09 -0.17
C GLU A 52 9.53 7.48 0.21
N GLY A 53 9.08 6.43 -0.50
CA GLY A 53 7.77 5.80 -0.30
C GLY A 53 6.60 6.56 -0.93
N ASP A 54 6.87 7.63 -1.69
CA ASP A 54 5.85 8.38 -2.43
C ASP A 54 5.53 7.70 -3.77
N LEU A 55 4.86 6.54 -3.71
CA LEU A 55 4.53 5.74 -4.89
C LEU A 55 3.56 6.48 -5.83
N ALA A 56 2.60 7.24 -5.27
CA ALA A 56 1.69 8.06 -6.08
C ALA A 56 2.44 9.19 -6.81
N GLY A 57 3.37 9.86 -6.13
CA GLY A 57 4.24 10.85 -6.75
C GLY A 57 5.20 10.23 -7.77
N ALA A 58 5.69 9.02 -7.55
CA ALA A 58 6.50 8.27 -8.52
C ALA A 58 5.71 7.96 -9.79
N MET A 59 4.44 7.53 -9.68
CA MET A 59 3.55 7.34 -10.83
C MET A 59 3.35 8.64 -11.61
N ALA A 60 3.08 9.76 -10.92
CA ALA A 60 2.91 11.05 -11.59
C ALA A 60 4.20 11.53 -12.30
N ALA A 61 5.38 11.27 -11.72
CA ALA A 61 6.65 11.55 -12.40
C ALA A 61 6.86 10.67 -13.63
N LEU A 62 6.43 9.41 -13.58
CA LEU A 62 6.51 8.49 -14.71
C LEU A 62 5.59 8.94 -15.86
N ASP A 63 4.40 9.44 -15.56
CA ASP A 63 3.49 10.00 -16.56
C ASP A 63 4.10 11.23 -17.26
N LEU A 64 4.72 12.14 -16.50
CA LEU A 64 5.44 13.29 -17.08
C LEU A 64 6.63 12.85 -17.96
N LEU A 65 7.34 11.79 -17.58
CA LEU A 65 8.41 11.23 -18.39
C LEU A 65 7.89 10.67 -19.73
N GLU A 66 6.72 10.03 -19.72
CA GLU A 66 6.08 9.54 -20.95
C GLU A 66 5.63 10.68 -21.87
N GLU A 67 5.12 11.77 -21.30
CA GLU A 67 4.78 12.99 -22.06
C GLU A 67 6.02 13.63 -22.71
N GLU A 68 7.13 13.74 -21.99
CA GLU A 68 8.38 14.29 -22.54
C GLU A 68 8.96 13.38 -23.63
N LEU A 69 8.87 12.05 -23.48
CA LEU A 69 9.27 11.10 -24.51
C LEU A 69 8.45 11.29 -25.79
N ALA A 70 7.12 11.43 -25.66
CA ALA A 70 6.24 11.68 -26.80
C ALA A 70 6.57 13.02 -27.48
N ALA A 71 6.77 14.08 -26.71
CA ALA A 71 7.15 15.39 -27.25
C ALA A 71 8.52 15.35 -27.97
N ALA A 72 9.49 14.62 -27.42
CA ALA A 72 10.78 14.42 -28.07
C ALA A 72 10.66 13.68 -29.41
N SER A 73 9.76 12.70 -29.50
CA SER A 73 9.48 11.99 -30.75
C SER A 73 8.81 12.88 -31.78
N ASP A 74 7.76 13.61 -31.39
CA ASP A 74 7.05 14.56 -32.25
C ASP A 74 7.97 15.65 -32.82
N ASP A 75 8.97 16.07 -32.03
CA ASP A 75 10.01 17.03 -32.43
C ASP A 75 11.14 16.41 -33.28
N GLY A 76 11.18 15.08 -33.44
CA GLY A 76 12.24 14.35 -34.14
C GLY A 76 13.59 14.33 -33.41
N ARG A 77 13.57 14.50 -32.08
CA ARG A 77 14.76 14.46 -31.19
C ARG A 77 15.15 13.03 -30.78
N ILE A 78 14.28 12.06 -31.05
CA ILE A 78 14.43 10.62 -30.85
C ILE A 78 13.80 9.92 -32.06
N ASP A 79 14.34 8.76 -32.46
CA ASP A 79 13.72 7.93 -33.49
C ASP A 79 12.60 7.01 -32.94
N ASP A 80 11.74 6.54 -33.84
CA ASP A 80 10.58 5.71 -33.51
C ASP A 80 10.97 4.38 -32.83
N ASP A 81 12.08 3.76 -33.24
CA ASP A 81 12.53 2.48 -32.70
C ASP A 81 12.95 2.66 -31.22
N ARG A 82 13.69 3.73 -30.95
CA ARG A 82 14.15 4.08 -29.61
C ARG A 82 13.00 4.55 -28.71
N GLU A 83 12.05 5.30 -29.25
CA GLU A 83 10.84 5.67 -28.54
C GLU A 83 10.04 4.43 -28.12
N ALA A 84 9.89 3.44 -29.01
CA ALA A 84 9.21 2.20 -28.72
C ALA A 84 9.90 1.40 -27.60
N GLU A 85 11.23 1.29 -27.64
CA GLU A 85 12.02 0.64 -26.58
C GLU A 85 11.83 1.32 -25.21
N VAL A 86 11.88 2.66 -25.15
CA VAL A 86 11.70 3.40 -23.91
C VAL A 86 10.27 3.27 -23.40
N ARG A 87 9.26 3.28 -24.28
CA ARG A 87 7.86 3.09 -23.90
C ARG A 87 7.59 1.70 -23.31
N GLU A 88 8.22 0.66 -23.85
CA GLU A 88 8.13 -0.69 -23.26
C GLU A 88 8.73 -0.71 -21.84
N ALA A 89 9.88 -0.08 -21.65
CA ALA A 89 10.49 0.05 -20.32
C ALA A 89 9.61 0.83 -19.34
N ILE A 90 9.01 1.96 -19.77
CA ILE A 90 8.07 2.74 -18.96
C ILE A 90 6.86 1.89 -18.56
N ALA A 91 6.31 1.07 -19.46
CA ALA A 91 5.18 0.20 -19.16
C ALA A 91 5.50 -0.85 -18.08
N LEU A 92 6.73 -1.40 -18.10
CA LEU A 92 7.20 -2.30 -17.04
C LEU A 92 7.28 -1.58 -15.69
N VAL A 93 7.89 -0.39 -15.64
CA VAL A 93 7.99 0.40 -14.40
C VAL A 93 6.61 0.78 -13.88
N ARG A 94 5.66 1.15 -14.75
CA ARG A 94 4.29 1.46 -14.36
C ARG A 94 3.63 0.25 -13.67
N THR A 95 3.78 -0.94 -14.27
CA THR A 95 3.24 -2.18 -13.70
C THR A 95 3.84 -2.47 -12.32
N ASP A 96 5.16 -2.27 -12.15
CA ASP A 96 5.84 -2.49 -10.88
C ASP A 96 5.37 -1.49 -9.81
N LEU A 97 5.22 -0.21 -10.15
CA LEU A 97 4.69 0.82 -9.23
C LEU A 97 3.25 0.55 -8.82
N GLU A 98 2.39 0.14 -9.76
CA GLU A 98 1.01 -0.25 -9.47
C GLU A 98 0.95 -1.44 -8.51
N SER A 99 1.81 -2.45 -8.71
CA SER A 99 1.90 -3.60 -7.79
C SER A 99 2.36 -3.17 -6.40
N ALA A 100 3.39 -2.31 -6.31
CA ALA A 100 3.90 -1.83 -5.04
C ALA A 100 2.84 -1.02 -4.26
N LEU A 101 2.05 -0.20 -4.97
CA LEU A 101 0.98 0.60 -4.39
C LEU A 101 -0.19 -0.27 -3.91
N ALA A 102 -0.51 -1.35 -4.64
CA ALA A 102 -1.49 -2.33 -4.20
C ALA A 102 -1.03 -3.10 -2.94
N ASP A 103 0.24 -3.49 -2.88
CA ASP A 103 0.83 -4.17 -1.72
C ASP A 103 0.84 -3.27 -0.47
N GLU A 104 1.14 -1.97 -0.63
CA GLU A 104 1.08 -0.97 0.43
C GLU A 104 -0.34 -0.85 1.01
N GLN A 105 -1.35 -0.72 0.13
CA GLN A 105 -2.75 -0.64 0.55
C GLN A 105 -3.19 -1.91 1.29
N ALA A 106 -2.82 -3.09 0.79
CA ALA A 106 -3.14 -4.35 1.44
C ALA A 106 -2.49 -4.46 2.84
N ALA A 107 -1.25 -3.97 2.98
CA ALA A 107 -0.57 -3.93 4.26
C ALA A 107 -1.24 -2.97 5.26
N GLU A 108 -1.67 -1.80 4.80
CA GLU A 108 -2.40 -0.83 5.63
C GLU A 108 -3.75 -1.39 6.09
N GLU A 109 -4.51 -2.02 5.19
CA GLU A 109 -5.78 -2.68 5.52
C GLU A 109 -5.59 -3.81 6.55
N ALA A 110 -4.55 -4.63 6.38
CA ALA A 110 -4.22 -5.69 7.33
C ALA A 110 -3.82 -5.14 8.71
N ALA A 111 -3.05 -4.05 8.74
CA ALA A 111 -2.68 -3.37 9.98
C ALA A 111 -3.90 -2.78 10.69
N ALA A 112 -4.82 -2.15 9.95
CA ALA A 112 -6.06 -1.61 10.48
C ALA A 112 -6.96 -2.72 11.06
N ALA A 113 -7.07 -3.86 10.37
CA ALA A 113 -7.84 -5.01 10.83
C ALA A 113 -7.25 -5.60 12.13
N ALA A 114 -5.94 -5.78 12.20
CA ALA A 114 -5.26 -6.28 13.40
C ALA A 114 -5.42 -5.32 14.60
N ALA A 115 -5.35 -4.01 14.37
CA ALA A 115 -5.59 -3.01 15.41
C ALA A 115 -7.02 -3.05 15.94
N ALA A 116 -8.01 -3.26 15.07
CA ALA A 116 -9.41 -3.40 15.47
C ALA A 116 -9.67 -4.66 16.30
N GLU A 117 -9.04 -5.79 15.94
CA GLU A 117 -9.15 -7.05 16.69
C GLU A 117 -8.54 -6.93 18.09
N ALA A 118 -7.34 -6.34 18.20
CA ALA A 118 -6.69 -6.08 19.49
C ALA A 118 -7.54 -5.17 20.40
N ALA A 119 -8.16 -4.12 19.84
CA ALA A 119 -9.04 -3.24 20.60
C ALA A 119 -10.33 -3.95 21.08
N ALA A 120 -10.85 -4.89 20.30
CA ALA A 120 -12.02 -5.68 20.68
C ALA A 120 -11.71 -6.67 21.82
N GLU A 121 -10.51 -7.27 21.81
CA GLU A 121 -10.05 -8.20 22.85
C GLU A 121 -9.81 -7.48 24.19
N GLU A 122 -9.21 -6.28 24.16
CA GLU A 122 -9.02 -5.45 25.36
C GLU A 122 -10.36 -5.03 26.00
N ALA A 123 -11.36 -4.70 25.19
CA ALA A 123 -12.70 -4.32 25.67
C ALA A 123 -13.48 -5.51 26.28
N ALA A 124 -13.20 -6.74 25.83
CA ALA A 124 -13.80 -7.95 26.38
C ALA A 124 -13.25 -8.29 27.78
N GLU A 125 -11.94 -8.10 27.99
CA GLU A 125 -11.27 -8.33 29.28
C GLU A 125 -11.77 -7.36 30.38
N THR A 126 -12.06 -6.10 30.05
CA THR A 126 -12.54 -5.12 31.05
C THR A 126 -13.98 -5.35 31.53
N SER A 127 -14.77 -6.12 30.77
CA SER A 127 -16.17 -6.40 31.10
C SER A 127 -16.36 -7.59 32.06
N ALA A 128 -15.30 -8.37 32.31
CA ALA A 128 -15.33 -9.55 33.16
C ALA A 128 -15.11 -9.29 34.67
N ASP A 129 -14.65 -8.09 35.07
CA ASP A 129 -14.27 -7.78 36.47
C ASP A 129 -15.36 -7.04 37.29
N THR A 130 -16.50 -6.67 36.71
CA THR A 130 -17.62 -6.06 37.47
C THR A 130 -18.76 -7.03 37.83
N GLY A 131 -18.53 -8.33 37.62
CA GLY A 131 -19.43 -9.43 37.99
C GLY A 131 -19.37 -9.77 39.48
N GLY A 132 -19.84 -8.82 40.29
CA GLY A 132 -20.40 -8.97 41.63
C GLY A 132 -20.03 -10.21 42.46
N ASP A 133 -19.20 -9.98 43.46
CA ASP A 133 -19.25 -10.63 44.76
C ASP A 133 -20.70 -10.52 45.31
N GLN A 134 -21.53 -11.54 45.07
CA GLN A 134 -22.66 -11.85 45.94
C GLN A 134 -22.54 -13.31 46.35
N ALA A 135 -21.98 -13.45 47.55
CA ALA A 135 -21.97 -14.66 48.35
C ALA A 135 -23.29 -15.42 48.24
N SER A 136 -23.19 -16.64 47.70
CA SER A 136 -24.08 -17.73 48.07
C SER A 136 -23.85 -18.01 49.56
N ASP A 137 -24.87 -17.77 50.38
CA ASP A 137 -24.97 -18.38 51.70
C ASP A 137 -26.35 -19.04 51.83
N ASP A 138 -26.29 -20.26 52.36
CA ASP A 138 -27.28 -21.30 52.26
C ASP A 138 -28.51 -21.13 53.17
N ASN A 139 -29.67 -21.51 52.61
CA ASN A 139 -30.72 -22.35 53.22
C ASN A 139 -31.06 -22.19 54.72
N SER A 140 -32.25 -21.62 55.00
CA SER A 140 -33.05 -21.97 56.18
C SER A 140 -34.56 -21.83 55.94
N GLY A 141 -35.22 -22.96 55.67
CA GLY A 141 -36.54 -23.31 56.22
C GLY A 141 -37.77 -23.21 55.29
N PRO A 142 -38.64 -24.25 55.23
CA PRO A 142 -39.96 -24.13 54.62
C PRO A 142 -40.92 -23.39 55.58
N GLY A 143 -41.21 -22.13 55.27
CA GLY A 143 -42.15 -21.28 56.01
C GLY A 143 -43.35 -20.87 55.14
N ASN A 144 -44.55 -21.14 55.64
CA ASN A 144 -45.85 -20.98 54.98
C ASN A 144 -46.24 -19.53 54.60
N ASN A 145 -47.06 -19.47 53.55
CA ASN A 145 -48.09 -18.50 53.14
C ASN A 145 -48.50 -17.42 54.17
N ASN A 146 -48.54 -16.15 53.76
CA ASN A 146 -49.75 -15.30 53.61
C ASN A 146 -49.40 -13.80 53.54
N GLY A 147 -49.98 -13.07 52.58
CA GLY A 147 -49.98 -11.60 52.55
C GLY A 147 -50.10 -11.08 51.12
N ASN A 148 -51.27 -11.13 50.49
CA ASN A 148 -52.24 -10.02 50.44
C ASN A 148 -51.60 -8.64 50.19
N GLY A 149 -51.65 -8.17 48.93
CA GLY A 149 -51.10 -6.89 48.48
C GLY A 149 -51.76 -6.44 47.18
N ASN A 150 -52.98 -5.94 47.32
CA ASN A 150 -53.90 -5.43 46.31
C ASN A 150 -53.43 -4.16 45.56
N GLY A 151 -53.76 -4.07 44.27
CA GLY A 151 -53.92 -2.82 43.48
C GLY A 151 -52.62 -2.18 42.96
N ASN A 152 -52.58 -1.40 41.89
CA ASN A 152 -53.60 -0.85 41.00
C ASN A 152 -52.88 -0.19 39.79
N SER A 153 -53.60 -0.11 38.68
CA SER A 153 -53.36 0.55 37.39
C SER A 153 -52.50 1.83 37.33
N GLY A 154 -51.75 1.97 36.21
CA GLY A 154 -52.13 2.92 35.16
C GLY A 154 -51.29 4.19 34.91
N ARG A 155 -51.23 4.55 33.61
CA ARG A 155 -50.85 5.84 32.95
C ARG A 155 -49.33 6.01 32.74
N GLY A 156 -48.77 6.24 31.54
CA GLY A 156 -49.28 6.86 30.32
C GLY A 156 -49.03 8.37 30.34
N ASN A 157 -48.00 8.87 29.65
CA ASN A 157 -48.12 9.96 28.66
C ASN A 157 -46.79 10.45 28.06
N ASN A 158 -46.86 10.59 26.73
CA ASN A 158 -46.13 11.41 25.77
C ASN A 158 -45.51 12.72 26.31
N ASN A 159 -44.35 13.07 25.76
CA ASN A 159 -44.07 14.47 25.45
C ASN A 159 -43.25 14.56 24.15
N GLY A 160 -43.94 14.82 23.04
CA GLY A 160 -43.34 15.39 21.86
C GLY A 160 -43.31 16.91 22.00
N ASN A 161 -42.21 17.54 21.61
CA ASN A 161 -42.20 18.97 21.30
C ASN A 161 -41.31 19.19 20.08
N GLY A 162 -41.96 19.37 18.93
CA GLY A 162 -41.33 19.92 17.74
C GLY A 162 -41.21 21.44 17.90
N ASN A 163 -40.20 22.01 17.27
CA ASN A 163 -40.16 23.44 17.00
C ASN A 163 -39.81 23.59 15.52
N GLY A 164 -40.79 24.02 14.74
CA GLY A 164 -40.63 24.45 13.36
C GLY A 164 -40.34 25.94 13.27
N ASP A 165 -39.87 26.32 12.09
CA ASP A 165 -39.56 27.66 11.58
C ASP A 165 -40.65 28.74 11.73
#